data_AF-A0A836TG33-F1
#
_entry.id   AF-A0A836TG33-F1
#
_cell.length_a   1.000
_cell.length_b   1.000
_cell.length_c   1.000
_cell.angle_alpha   90.00
_cell.angle_beta   90.00
_cell.angle_gamma   90.00
#
_symmetry.space_group_name_H-M   'P 1'
#
loop_
_entity.id
_entity.type
_entity.pdbx_description
1 polymer ?
#
loop_
_entity_poly.entity_id
_entity_poly.type
_entity_poly.pdbx_seq_one_letter_code
_entity_poly.pdbx_strand_id
1 'polypeptide(L)' 'EKLETVPESTSIHKAARLMKENKIDSLLVTRNDDITGIVRKEF' A
#
# COMPACT_ATOMS: atom_id res chain seq x y z
N GLU A 1 5.14 12.52 7.20
CA GLU A 1 4.86 11.11 6.88
C GLU A 1 4.73 10.94 5.37
N LYS A 2 5.27 9.86 4.78
CA LYS A 2 5.16 9.59 3.33
C LYS A 2 3.97 8.66 3.10
N LEU A 3 2.98 9.13 2.34
CA LEU A 3 1.78 8.37 1.98
C LEU A 3 1.94 7.88 0.54
N GLU A 4 1.89 6.57 0.34
CA GLU A 4 1.89 5.94 -0.98
C GLU A 4 0.59 5.16 -1.17
N THR A 5 0.07 5.18 -2.39
CA THR A 5 -1.17 4.50 -2.79
C THR A 5 -0.86 3.36 -3.76
N VAL A 6 -1.66 2.30 -3.72
CA VAL A 6 -1.59 1.18 -4.66
C VAL A 6 -2.99 0.75 -5.12
N PRO A 7 -3.17 0.34 -6.37
CA PRO A 7 -4.44 -0.24 -6.83
C PRO A 7 -4.79 -1.53 -6.08
N GLU A 8 -6.08 -1.82 -5.90
CA GLU A 8 -6.60 -3.07 -5.28
C GLU A 8 -6.10 -4.35 -5.98
N SER A 9 -5.76 -4.26 -7.27
CA SER A 9 -5.22 -5.36 -8.07
C SER A 9 -3.74 -5.65 -7.78
N THR A 10 -3.09 -4.83 -6.95
CA THR A 10 -1.68 -5.02 -6.56
C THR A 10 -1.53 -6.24 -5.65
N SER A 11 -0.64 -7.16 -6.02
CA SER A 11 -0.36 -8.32 -5.18
C SER A 11 0.28 -7.93 -3.85
N ILE A 12 -0.01 -8.69 -2.80
CA ILE A 12 0.56 -8.47 -1.45
C ILE A 12 2.09 -8.52 -1.46
N HIS A 13 2.71 -9.38 -2.28
CA HIS A 13 4.15 -9.43 -2.44
C HIS A 13 4.73 -8.11 -2.97
N LYS A 14 4.08 -7.51 -3.98
CA LYS A 14 4.50 -6.23 -4.54
C LYS A 14 4.28 -5.09 -3.55
N ALA A 15 3.14 -5.09 -2.84
CA ALA A 15 2.87 -4.13 -1.77
C ALA A 15 3.93 -4.18 -0.65
N ALA A 16 4.28 -5.37 -0.17
CA ALA A 16 5.32 -5.54 0.85
C ALA A 16 6.71 -5.08 0.38
N ARG A 17 7.03 -5.34 -0.90
CA ARG A 17 8.28 -4.85 -1.52
C ARG A 17 8.30 -3.32 -1.60
N LEU A 18 7.21 -2.70 -2.06
CA LEU A 18 7.06 -1.24 -2.12
C LEU A 18 7.21 -0.59 -0.73
N MET A 19 6.60 -1.19 0.30
CA MET A 19 6.76 -0.76 1.69
C MET A 19 8.24 -0.78 2.13
N LYS A 20 8.97 -1.86 1.81
CA LYS A 20 10.39 -1.99 2.14
C LYS A 20 11.27 -0.99 1.38
N GLU A 21 11.05 -0.82 0.07
CA GLU A 21 11.82 0.09 -0.78
C GLU A 21 11.60 1.55 -0.40
N ASN A 22 10.35 1.92 -0.09
CA ASN A 22 10.00 3.28 0.31
C ASN A 22 10.19 3.58 1.80
N LYS A 23 10.55 2.57 2.61
CA LYS A 23 10.66 2.68 4.08
C LYS A 23 9.38 3.21 4.73
N ILE A 24 8.24 2.68 4.30
CA ILE A 24 6.91 2.97 4.84
C ILE A 24 6.25 1.69 5.32
N ASP A 25 5.37 1.82 6.32
CA ASP A 25 4.73 0.67 6.97
C ASP A 25 3.25 0.51 6.59
N SER A 26 2.71 1.44 5.81
CA SER A 26 1.34 1.40 5.31
C SER A 26 1.23 1.87 3.87
N LEU A 27 0.23 1.35 3.17
CA LEU A 27 -0.16 1.70 1.81
C LEU A 27 -1.67 1.90 1.79
N LEU A 28 -2.12 2.98 1.15
CA LEU A 28 -3.52 3.21 0.86
C LEU A 28 -3.92 2.38 -0.37
N VAL A 29 -5.05 1.69 -0.31
CA VAL A 29 -5.56 0.92 -1.45
C VAL A 29 -6.59 1.75 -2.19
N THR A 30 -6.43 1.86 -3.51
CA THR A 30 -7.35 2.60 -4.38
C THR A 30 -8.06 1.71 -5.39
N ARG A 31 -9.28 2.09 -5.75
CA ARG A 31 -10.09 1.48 -6.81
C ARG A 31 -10.80 2.60 -7.56
N ASN A 32 -10.52 2.75 -8.86
CA ASN A 32 -11.09 3.82 -9.68
C ASN A 32 -10.92 5.21 -9.03
N ASP A 33 -9.71 5.52 -8.57
CA ASP A 33 -9.35 6.76 -7.88
C ASP A 33 -9.98 6.99 -6.49
N ASP A 34 -10.89 6.12 -6.04
CA ASP A 34 -11.41 6.13 -4.67
C ASP A 34 -10.52 5.33 -3.71
N ILE A 35 -10.32 5.85 -2.50
CA ILE A 35 -9.64 5.12 -1.42
C ILE A 35 -10.61 4.08 -0.86
N THR A 36 -10.23 2.81 -0.95
CA THR A 36 -11.06 1.67 -0.51
C THR A 36 -10.55 0.98 0.73
N GLY A 37 -9.29 1.20 1.13
CA GLY A 37 -8.75 0.59 2.32
C GLY A 37 -7.31 0.96 2.63
N ILE A 38 -6.78 0.32 3.66
CA ILE A 38 -5.38 0.45 4.11
C ILE A 38 -4.80 -0.94 4.30
N VAL A 39 -3.62 -1.16 3.75
CA VAL A 39 -2.78 -2.32 4.08
C VAL A 39 -1.60 -1.80 4.88
N ARG A 40 -1.34 -2.42 6.03
CA ARG A 40 -0.21 -2.10 6.90
C ARG A 40 0.56 -3.36 7.23
N LYS A 41 1.85 -3.24 7.51
CA LYS A 41 2.56 -4.30 8.21
C LYS A 41 2.01 -4.41 9.61
N GLU A 42 1.67 -5.62 10.03
CA GLU A 42 1.43 -5.94 11.43
C GLU A 42 2.65 -6.72 11.90
N PHE A 43 3.24 -6.25 13.00
CA PHE A 43 4.37 -6.93 13.66
C PHE A 43 3.85 -8.08 14.52
#